data_AF-A0A4R6DLA0-F1
#
_entry.id   AF-A0A4R6DLA0-F1
#
_cell.length_a   1.000
_cell.length_b   1.000
_cell.length_c   1.000
_cell.angle_alpha   90.00
_cell.angle_beta   90.00
_cell.angle_gamma   90.00
#
_symmetry.space_group_name_H-M   'P 1'
#
loop_
_entity.id
_entity.type
_entity.pdbx_description
1 polymer ?
#
loop_
_entity_poly.entity_id
_entity_poly.type
_entity_poly.pdbx_seq_one_letter_code
_entity_poly.pdbx_strand_id
1 'polypeptide(L)'
;MPEPDPSTGAEPRLPVDTSLVTEAPRPGDDGFDVVVTVAESAYRDGAHLPAVTAARRAGASSVVVSPYDVHAGPTSVYPPVVDGDDHVAARATVAATWGGAVAAARPLLTSATVVVQDASIAVPVDGYGRLVAALSQEARVTLAVVRTADDVVASAGAVLPQGTAPVASLLRGHPSEDAEALDGVAVFAGDEPCFAVRTADLAVPVRTVDTRTAVARLTRDSADRAGGDCVVVPLGRVYRSATLRERRYDTDAADALLVWRDRADDTAADALGRLGLVPGEPSADAVGAPVALREPIVRAERGRERLSLVDRGERLRWSIRIAAHPGPRGDDWGDTFFARDLADALRSLGQEVVVDHRESHVRPSSEHLDDVALTLRGLDDTPVHPSATNVLWVISHPDLVTPAELARYDLRFAAGPVWAARTTEATGLATAPLLQATDPARFHPGDPDPQYPDLDTAFVGKTREVFRPVVRDAVEAGADLAVWGEGWEGLLPDGVHRGVFVPNDRLPALYRSARVVLNDHWDDMARDGFLSNRLFDAAASGALVVTDPVPGVDELFHGAVRTYASVDELREALRAGDATTAAERAARGARIGAEHAFVARARVLLDAVRRERVR
;
A
#
# COMPACT_ATOMS: atom_id res chain seq x y z
N MET A 1 9.12 61.61 -19.51
CA MET A 1 8.47 60.36 -19.07
C MET A 1 7.59 59.90 -20.22
N PRO A 2 8.03 58.97 -21.08
CA PRO A 2 7.12 58.35 -22.03
C PRO A 2 6.17 57.44 -21.26
N GLU A 3 4.90 57.42 -21.66
CA GLU A 3 3.89 56.46 -21.19
C GLU A 3 4.33 55.03 -21.50
N PRO A 4 3.97 54.04 -20.66
CA PRO A 4 4.24 52.65 -20.98
C PRO A 4 3.44 52.24 -22.22
N ASP A 5 4.16 51.68 -23.20
CA ASP A 5 3.60 51.08 -24.39
C ASP A 5 2.62 49.94 -24.01
N PRO A 6 1.34 49.97 -24.43
CA PRO A 6 0.37 48.92 -24.14
C PRO A 6 0.62 47.62 -24.93
N SER A 7 1.73 47.52 -25.67
CA SER A 7 2.09 46.36 -26.49
C SER A 7 3.03 45.34 -25.84
N THR A 8 3.05 45.22 -24.49
CA THR A 8 3.42 43.92 -23.89
C THR A 8 2.32 42.93 -24.24
N GLY A 9 2.45 42.34 -25.42
CA GLY A 9 1.45 41.49 -26.05
C GLY A 9 0.98 40.41 -25.08
N ALA A 10 -0.32 40.37 -24.81
CA ALA A 10 -0.92 39.28 -24.07
C ALA A 10 -0.52 37.96 -24.74
N GLU A 11 -0.05 37.00 -23.95
CA GLU A 11 0.27 35.67 -24.46
C GLU A 11 -0.90 35.14 -25.29
N PRO A 12 -0.64 34.52 -26.46
CA PRO A 12 -1.71 34.01 -27.31
C PRO A 12 -2.57 33.06 -26.49
N ARG A 13 -3.90 33.16 -26.62
CA ARG A 13 -4.84 32.23 -25.98
C ARG A 13 -5.66 31.54 -27.06
N LEU A 14 -5.76 30.23 -26.96
CA LEU A 14 -6.49 29.39 -27.91
C LEU A 14 -7.81 28.94 -27.28
N PRO A 15 -8.89 28.82 -28.08
CA PRO A 15 -10.17 28.30 -27.59
C PRO A 15 -10.03 26.84 -27.15
N VAL A 16 -10.87 26.44 -26.20
CA VAL A 16 -11.00 25.03 -25.82
C VAL A 16 -11.39 24.18 -27.05
N ASP A 17 -10.73 23.04 -27.22
CA ASP A 17 -10.99 22.13 -28.32
C ASP A 17 -12.19 21.23 -27.98
N THR A 18 -13.28 21.45 -28.71
CA THR A 18 -14.51 20.66 -28.62
C THR A 18 -14.62 19.60 -29.72
N SER A 19 -13.61 19.50 -30.59
CA SER A 19 -13.55 18.50 -31.64
C SER A 19 -13.19 17.12 -31.08
N LEU A 20 -13.59 16.08 -31.80
CA LEU A 20 -13.23 14.70 -31.50
C LEU A 20 -12.48 14.14 -32.72
N VAL A 21 -11.17 13.93 -32.57
CA VAL A 21 -10.32 13.41 -33.64
C VAL A 21 -10.58 11.92 -33.83
N THR A 22 -11.08 11.56 -35.01
CA THR A 22 -11.44 10.17 -35.33
C THR A 22 -10.38 9.44 -36.15
N GLU A 23 -9.34 10.14 -36.62
CA GLU A 23 -8.23 9.54 -37.38
C GLU A 23 -7.63 8.35 -36.62
N ALA A 24 -7.43 7.24 -37.34
CA ALA A 24 -6.89 6.02 -36.77
C ALA A 24 -5.36 6.15 -36.56
N PRO A 25 -4.82 5.58 -35.47
CA PRO A 25 -3.36 5.50 -35.30
C PRO A 25 -2.74 4.62 -36.39
N ARG A 26 -1.44 4.80 -36.63
CA ARG A 26 -0.66 3.98 -37.58
C ARG A 26 0.49 3.29 -36.85
N PRO A 27 0.20 2.22 -36.08
CA PRO A 27 1.21 1.57 -35.26
C PRO A 27 2.19 0.75 -36.10
N GLY A 28 3.43 0.68 -35.63
CA GLY A 28 4.43 -0.32 -36.00
C GLY A 28 4.24 -1.62 -35.22
N ASP A 29 5.26 -2.49 -35.29
CA ASP A 29 5.18 -3.87 -34.81
C ASP A 29 5.73 -4.08 -33.38
N ASP A 30 6.43 -3.10 -32.81
CA ASP A 30 7.09 -3.19 -31.50
C ASP A 30 6.92 -1.93 -30.63
N GLY A 31 7.45 -2.01 -29.40
CA GLY A 31 7.46 -0.92 -28.43
C GLY A 31 6.10 -0.57 -27.83
N PHE A 32 6.11 0.45 -26.98
CA PHE A 32 4.89 1.06 -26.46
C PHE A 32 5.02 2.59 -26.36
N ASP A 33 3.92 3.28 -26.64
CA ASP A 33 3.75 4.71 -26.39
C ASP A 33 2.98 4.93 -25.08
N VAL A 34 3.10 6.13 -24.50
CA VAL A 34 2.30 6.53 -23.34
C VAL A 34 1.54 7.81 -23.64
N VAL A 35 0.23 7.79 -23.43
CA VAL A 35 -0.61 8.99 -23.41
C VAL A 35 -0.81 9.42 -21.97
N VAL A 36 -0.32 10.61 -21.63
CA VAL A 36 -0.52 11.24 -20.32
C VAL A 36 -1.63 12.28 -20.45
N THR A 37 -2.84 11.94 -19.99
CA THR A 37 -3.90 12.95 -19.84
C THR A 37 -3.68 13.74 -18.56
N VAL A 38 -4.08 15.01 -18.54
CA VAL A 38 -3.88 15.85 -17.35
C VAL A 38 -4.90 16.98 -17.32
N ALA A 39 -5.52 17.23 -16.17
CA ALA A 39 -6.41 18.38 -16.01
C ALA A 39 -5.64 19.69 -16.26
N GLU A 40 -6.26 20.66 -16.93
CA GLU A 40 -5.59 21.88 -17.41
C GLU A 40 -4.84 22.61 -16.29
N SER A 41 -5.47 22.80 -15.13
CA SER A 41 -4.81 23.44 -13.98
C SER A 41 -3.57 22.66 -13.51
N ALA A 42 -3.68 21.34 -13.43
CA ALA A 42 -2.59 20.46 -13.00
C ALA A 42 -1.45 20.40 -14.04
N TYR A 43 -1.77 20.54 -15.34
CA TYR A 43 -0.77 20.66 -16.39
C TYR A 43 0.10 21.90 -16.18
N ARG A 44 -0.52 23.05 -15.85
CA ARG A 44 0.21 24.30 -15.58
C ARG A 44 1.10 24.22 -14.35
N ASP A 45 0.71 23.42 -13.37
CA ASP A 45 1.52 23.16 -12.18
C ASP A 45 2.62 22.11 -12.41
N GLY A 46 2.73 21.55 -13.63
CA GLY A 46 3.74 20.55 -13.97
C GLY A 46 3.43 19.14 -13.45
N ALA A 47 2.20 18.87 -13.01
CA ALA A 47 1.82 17.59 -12.38
C ALA A 47 1.96 16.37 -13.31
N HIS A 48 2.06 16.57 -14.62
CA HIS A 48 2.30 15.52 -15.61
C HIS A 48 3.76 15.05 -15.66
N LEU A 49 4.72 15.87 -15.23
CA LEU A 49 6.15 15.60 -15.37
C LEU A 49 6.62 14.31 -14.67
N PRO A 50 6.13 13.96 -13.46
CA PRO A 50 6.47 12.67 -12.84
C PRO A 50 6.01 11.47 -13.68
N ALA A 51 4.81 11.53 -14.28
CA ALA A 51 4.31 10.47 -15.16
C ALA A 51 5.15 10.36 -16.44
N VAL A 52 5.49 11.50 -17.07
CA VAL A 52 6.40 11.54 -18.23
C VAL A 52 7.76 10.91 -17.89
N THR A 53 8.36 11.30 -16.76
CA THR A 53 9.64 10.77 -16.31
C THR A 53 9.59 9.26 -16.06
N ALA A 54 8.52 8.78 -15.41
CA ALA A 54 8.33 7.36 -15.13
C ALA A 54 8.15 6.56 -16.44
N ALA A 55 7.33 7.04 -17.37
CA ALA A 55 7.12 6.42 -18.67
C ALA A 55 8.43 6.32 -19.48
N ARG A 56 9.23 7.40 -19.51
CA ARG A 56 10.55 7.38 -20.18
C ARG A 56 11.52 6.40 -19.55
N ARG A 57 11.59 6.36 -18.21
CA ARG A 57 12.42 5.38 -17.49
C ARG A 57 11.96 3.94 -17.72
N ALA A 58 10.66 3.73 -17.96
CA ALA A 58 10.10 2.44 -18.32
C ALA A 58 10.39 2.03 -19.78
N GLY A 59 10.97 2.91 -20.59
CA GLY A 59 11.33 2.63 -21.98
C GLY A 59 10.26 2.99 -23.02
N ALA A 60 9.32 3.89 -22.69
CA ALA A 60 8.33 4.35 -23.66
C ALA A 60 8.98 5.02 -24.89
N SER A 61 8.59 4.58 -26.09
CA SER A 61 9.09 5.11 -27.37
C SER A 61 8.71 6.58 -27.54
N SER A 62 7.46 6.92 -27.25
CA SER A 62 6.93 8.28 -27.22
C SER A 62 6.06 8.50 -25.99
N VAL A 63 6.06 9.74 -25.50
CA VAL A 63 5.14 10.21 -24.46
C VAL A 63 4.38 11.40 -25.01
N VAL A 64 3.06 11.27 -25.10
CA VAL A 64 2.14 12.29 -25.59
C VAL A 64 1.37 12.88 -24.42
N VAL A 65 1.54 14.17 -24.15
CA VAL A 65 0.81 14.88 -23.08
C VAL A 65 -0.41 15.56 -23.69
N SER A 66 -1.58 15.34 -23.09
CA SER A 66 -2.84 15.86 -23.60
C SER A 66 -3.69 16.49 -22.48
N PRO A 67 -3.62 17.81 -22.32
CA PRO A 67 -4.41 18.50 -21.30
C PRO A 67 -5.90 18.59 -21.62
N TYR A 68 -6.74 18.48 -20.60
CA TYR A 68 -8.19 18.60 -20.72
C TYR A 68 -8.82 19.45 -19.60
N ASP A 69 -10.00 20.00 -19.86
CA ASP A 69 -10.83 20.66 -18.84
C ASP A 69 -12.32 20.32 -19.03
N VAL A 70 -12.82 19.38 -18.22
CA VAL A 70 -14.23 18.95 -18.18
C VAL A 70 -15.18 20.02 -17.61
N HIS A 71 -14.65 21.12 -17.10
CA HIS A 71 -15.41 22.25 -16.58
C HIS A 71 -15.38 23.45 -17.53
N ALA A 72 -14.66 23.35 -18.65
CA ALA A 72 -14.57 24.41 -19.64
C ALA A 72 -15.95 24.80 -20.18
N GLY A 73 -16.19 26.11 -20.27
CA GLY A 73 -17.31 26.65 -21.02
C GLY A 73 -16.99 26.75 -22.52
N PRO A 74 -17.99 26.92 -23.40
CA PRO A 74 -17.78 27.07 -24.84
C PRO A 74 -16.88 28.25 -25.23
N THR A 75 -16.73 29.23 -24.35
CA THR A 75 -15.89 30.42 -24.54
C THR A 75 -14.57 30.37 -23.76
N SER A 76 -14.25 29.24 -23.12
CA SER A 76 -12.99 29.05 -22.41
C SER A 76 -11.82 29.17 -23.39
N VAL A 77 -10.78 29.89 -22.96
CA VAL A 77 -9.54 30.08 -23.71
C VAL A 77 -8.35 29.86 -22.79
N TYR A 78 -7.31 29.17 -23.26
CA TYR A 78 -6.13 28.81 -22.48
C TYR A 78 -4.85 29.21 -23.22
N PRO A 79 -3.73 29.43 -22.52
CA PRO A 79 -2.43 29.48 -23.18
C PRO A 79 -2.18 28.19 -24.00
N PRO A 80 -1.41 28.23 -25.09
CA PRO A 80 -1.04 27.05 -25.82
C PRO A 80 -0.44 25.97 -24.92
N VAL A 81 -0.75 24.73 -25.24
CA VAL A 81 -0.02 23.55 -24.78
C VAL A 81 1.19 23.39 -25.70
N VAL A 82 2.36 23.13 -25.13
CA VAL A 82 3.63 23.08 -25.86
C VAL A 82 4.34 21.76 -25.60
N ASP A 83 5.19 21.36 -26.55
CA ASP A 83 6.11 20.24 -26.39
C ASP A 83 7.08 20.52 -25.23
N GLY A 84 7.55 19.45 -24.59
CA GLY A 84 8.65 19.48 -23.64
C GLY A 84 9.83 18.63 -24.13
N ASP A 85 10.91 18.63 -23.37
CA ASP A 85 12.14 17.90 -23.76
C ASP A 85 11.88 16.38 -23.90
N ASP A 86 11.02 15.83 -23.05
CA ASP A 86 10.75 14.40 -22.95
C ASP A 86 9.35 14.00 -23.45
N HIS A 87 8.54 14.92 -23.96
CA HIS A 87 7.18 14.65 -24.40
C HIS A 87 6.70 15.59 -25.50
N VAL A 88 5.74 15.14 -26.29
CA VAL A 88 5.05 15.96 -27.29
C VAL A 88 3.65 16.32 -26.82
N ALA A 89 3.21 17.53 -27.13
CA ALA A 89 1.83 17.95 -26.91
C ALA A 89 0.92 17.29 -27.96
N ALA A 90 -0.19 16.70 -27.53
CA ALA A 90 -1.16 16.12 -28.46
C ALA A 90 -1.68 17.18 -29.46
N ARG A 91 -1.94 18.40 -28.96
CA ARG A 91 -2.33 19.60 -29.70
C ARG A 91 -1.89 20.83 -28.93
N ALA A 92 -1.86 21.99 -29.59
CA ALA A 92 -1.67 23.27 -28.93
C ALA A 92 -2.88 23.71 -28.07
N THR A 93 -4.05 23.09 -28.25
CA THR A 93 -5.31 23.41 -27.55
C THR A 93 -5.59 22.44 -26.40
N VAL A 94 -6.29 22.91 -25.37
CA VAL A 94 -6.82 22.09 -24.27
C VAL A 94 -8.13 21.43 -24.72
N ALA A 95 -8.30 20.12 -24.50
CA ALA A 95 -9.53 19.42 -24.86
C ALA A 95 -10.67 19.69 -23.85
N ALA A 96 -11.91 19.80 -24.32
CA ALA A 96 -13.08 20.02 -23.46
C ALA A 96 -13.52 18.77 -22.68
N THR A 97 -12.95 17.59 -22.99
CA THR A 97 -13.30 16.30 -22.39
C THR A 97 -12.05 15.43 -22.27
N TRP A 98 -12.03 14.48 -21.33
CA TRP A 98 -10.96 13.49 -21.25
C TRP A 98 -10.89 12.62 -22.52
N GLY A 99 -12.05 12.20 -23.06
CA GLY A 99 -12.11 11.45 -24.32
C GLY A 99 -11.56 12.25 -25.50
N GLY A 100 -11.81 13.56 -25.56
CA GLY A 100 -11.22 14.47 -26.53
C GLY A 100 -9.70 14.56 -26.42
N ALA A 101 -9.15 14.58 -25.20
CA ALA A 101 -7.71 14.57 -24.98
C ALA A 101 -7.06 13.26 -25.47
N VAL A 102 -7.65 12.11 -25.19
CA VAL A 102 -7.16 10.83 -25.72
C VAL A 102 -7.28 10.81 -27.26
N ALA A 103 -8.41 11.27 -27.80
CA ALA A 103 -8.64 11.32 -29.25
C ALA A 103 -7.59 12.16 -29.97
N ALA A 104 -7.22 13.32 -29.41
CA ALA A 104 -6.20 14.20 -29.95
C ALA A 104 -4.80 13.54 -30.02
N ALA A 105 -4.49 12.63 -29.09
CA ALA A 105 -3.22 11.92 -29.06
C ALA A 105 -3.14 10.77 -30.08
N ARG A 106 -4.28 10.17 -30.49
CA ARG A 106 -4.32 8.97 -31.36
C ARG A 106 -3.48 9.07 -32.64
N PRO A 107 -3.50 10.17 -33.41
CA PRO A 107 -2.70 10.26 -34.65
C PRO A 107 -1.19 10.25 -34.43
N LEU A 108 -0.73 10.53 -33.20
CA LEU A 108 0.69 10.57 -32.84
C LEU A 108 1.22 9.22 -32.35
N LEU A 109 0.35 8.22 -32.19
CA LEU A 109 0.73 6.88 -31.71
C LEU A 109 1.33 6.06 -32.86
N THR A 110 2.52 5.53 -32.62
CA THR A 110 3.34 4.82 -33.60
C THR A 110 3.86 3.47 -33.10
N SER A 111 3.84 3.21 -31.80
CA SER A 111 4.23 1.91 -31.23
C SER A 111 3.10 0.88 -31.31
N ALA A 112 3.45 -0.41 -31.21
CA ALA A 112 2.49 -1.52 -31.25
C ALA A 112 1.43 -1.45 -30.13
N THR A 113 1.84 -0.98 -28.96
CA THR A 113 0.99 -0.85 -27.77
C THR A 113 0.95 0.60 -27.28
N VAL A 114 -0.14 0.98 -26.62
CA VAL A 114 -0.25 2.25 -25.92
C VAL A 114 -0.71 2.03 -24.49
N VAL A 115 -0.07 2.74 -23.56
CA VAL A 115 -0.56 2.90 -22.19
C VAL A 115 -1.23 4.27 -22.10
N VAL A 116 -2.47 4.32 -21.62
CA VAL A 116 -3.18 5.56 -21.30
C VAL A 116 -3.18 5.71 -19.79
N GLN A 117 -2.63 6.83 -19.31
CA GLN A 117 -2.55 7.16 -17.89
C GLN A 117 -2.95 8.61 -17.67
N ASP A 118 -3.78 8.88 -16.66
CA ASP A 118 -3.95 10.24 -16.18
C ASP A 118 -2.86 10.64 -15.20
N ALA A 119 -2.38 11.88 -15.27
CA ALA A 119 -1.36 12.43 -14.38
C ALA A 119 -1.78 12.46 -12.90
N SER A 120 -3.08 12.37 -12.60
CA SER A 120 -3.57 12.20 -11.24
C SER A 120 -3.33 10.80 -10.67
N ILE A 121 -2.92 9.82 -11.48
CA ILE A 121 -2.60 8.46 -11.06
C ILE A 121 -1.09 8.26 -11.13
N ALA A 122 -0.46 7.96 -10.00
CA ALA A 122 0.95 7.61 -9.94
C ALA A 122 1.14 6.11 -10.22
N VAL A 123 1.96 5.77 -11.23
CA VAL A 123 2.26 4.39 -11.63
C VAL A 123 3.74 4.10 -11.42
N PRO A 124 4.11 2.97 -10.77
CA PRO A 124 5.51 2.53 -10.65
C PRO A 124 6.17 2.32 -12.02
N VAL A 125 7.48 2.54 -12.12
CA VAL A 125 8.22 2.43 -13.40
C VAL A 125 8.09 1.04 -14.02
N ASP A 126 8.18 -0.01 -13.22
CA ASP A 126 7.99 -1.40 -13.65
C ASP A 126 6.52 -1.72 -13.99
N GLY A 127 5.57 -0.91 -13.52
CA GLY A 127 4.14 -1.06 -13.76
C GLY A 127 3.76 -0.96 -15.24
N TYR A 128 4.40 -0.07 -16.01
CA TYR A 128 4.15 0.07 -17.46
C TYR A 128 4.47 -1.23 -18.20
N GLY A 129 5.65 -1.80 -17.96
CA GLY A 129 6.07 -3.05 -18.59
C GLY A 129 5.14 -4.21 -18.23
N ARG A 130 4.66 -4.27 -16.98
CA ARG A 130 3.71 -5.29 -16.53
C ARG A 130 2.33 -5.17 -17.18
N LEU A 131 1.80 -3.95 -17.37
CA LEU A 131 0.55 -3.75 -18.12
C LEU A 131 0.70 -4.22 -19.57
N VAL A 132 1.75 -3.77 -20.25
CA VAL A 132 2.00 -4.14 -21.66
C VAL A 132 2.19 -5.66 -21.80
N ALA A 133 2.94 -6.29 -20.90
CA ALA A 133 3.22 -7.72 -20.94
C ALA A 133 1.99 -8.60 -20.67
N ALA A 134 0.96 -8.06 -20.00
CA ALA A 134 -0.27 -8.80 -19.71
C ALA A 134 -1.25 -8.85 -20.90
N LEU A 135 -1.00 -8.10 -21.99
CA LEU A 135 -1.83 -8.17 -23.19
C LEU A 135 -1.65 -9.52 -23.90
N SER A 136 -2.77 -10.15 -24.26
CA SER A 136 -2.79 -11.48 -24.89
C SER A 136 -3.84 -11.61 -26.01
N GLN A 137 -4.13 -12.84 -26.43
CA GLN A 137 -5.24 -13.09 -27.35
C GLN A 137 -6.59 -12.85 -26.69
N GLU A 138 -6.72 -13.20 -25.41
CA GLU A 138 -7.92 -13.01 -24.60
C GLU A 138 -7.91 -11.64 -23.90
N ALA A 139 -6.78 -11.24 -23.31
CA ALA A 139 -6.61 -9.96 -22.62
C ALA A 139 -6.31 -8.84 -23.62
N ARG A 140 -7.35 -8.21 -24.16
CA ARG A 140 -7.20 -7.14 -25.18
C ARG A 140 -6.96 -5.77 -24.57
N VAL A 141 -7.44 -5.56 -23.36
CA VAL A 141 -7.19 -4.36 -22.56
C VAL A 141 -6.76 -4.80 -21.17
N THR A 142 -5.67 -4.24 -20.65
CA THR A 142 -5.19 -4.53 -19.30
C THR A 142 -5.36 -3.30 -18.42
N LEU A 143 -5.94 -3.46 -17.24
CA LEU A 143 -6.34 -2.39 -16.35
C LEU A 143 -5.50 -2.43 -15.07
N ALA A 144 -4.95 -1.30 -14.64
CA ALA A 144 -4.33 -1.23 -13.32
C ALA A 144 -5.40 -1.24 -12.22
N VAL A 145 -5.12 -1.90 -11.09
CA VAL A 145 -5.84 -1.65 -9.84
C VAL A 145 -5.40 -0.29 -9.30
N VAL A 146 -6.32 0.65 -9.12
CA VAL A 146 -6.03 1.99 -8.59
C VAL A 146 -6.50 2.08 -7.14
N ARG A 147 -5.68 2.67 -6.28
CA ARG A 147 -5.94 2.87 -4.84
C ARG A 147 -6.14 4.35 -4.52
N THR A 148 -6.91 4.65 -3.48
CA THR A 148 -7.02 5.99 -2.89
C THR A 148 -5.80 6.31 -2.02
N ALA A 149 -5.67 7.58 -1.61
CA ALA A 149 -4.64 7.99 -0.65
C ALA A 149 -4.75 7.28 0.72
N ASP A 150 -5.93 6.76 1.05
CA ASP A 150 -6.21 6.02 2.29
C ASP A 150 -5.86 4.51 2.16
N ASP A 151 -5.27 4.10 1.03
CA ASP A 151 -4.82 2.72 0.73
C ASP A 151 -5.92 1.67 0.62
N VAL A 152 -7.13 2.13 0.30
CA VAL A 152 -8.21 1.27 -0.17
C VAL A 152 -8.32 1.32 -1.69
N VAL A 153 -8.85 0.27 -2.29
CA VAL A 153 -9.11 0.18 -3.72
C VAL A 153 -10.08 1.28 -4.13
N ALA A 154 -9.67 2.14 -5.06
CA ALA A 154 -10.57 3.05 -5.76
C ALA A 154 -11.34 2.29 -6.83
N SER A 155 -10.62 1.46 -7.60
CA SER A 155 -11.20 0.55 -8.59
C SER A 155 -10.23 -0.60 -8.91
N ALA A 156 -10.80 -1.80 -9.04
CA ALA A 156 -10.17 -2.98 -9.64
C ALA A 156 -10.82 -3.30 -11.00
N GLY A 157 -11.11 -2.28 -11.80
CA GLY A 157 -11.94 -2.37 -13.00
C GLY A 157 -13.41 -2.09 -12.71
N ALA A 158 -14.23 -2.21 -13.73
CA ALA A 158 -15.62 -1.79 -13.69
C ALA A 158 -16.55 -2.93 -14.07
N VAL A 159 -17.73 -2.92 -13.46
CA VAL A 159 -18.84 -3.85 -13.75
C VAL A 159 -20.04 -3.05 -14.26
N LEU A 160 -20.90 -3.68 -15.04
CA LEU A 160 -22.12 -3.08 -15.59
C LEU A 160 -23.34 -3.58 -14.79
N PRO A 161 -23.85 -2.79 -13.82
CA PRO A 161 -25.00 -3.22 -13.02
C PRO A 161 -26.29 -3.29 -13.86
N GLN A 162 -26.41 -2.42 -14.85
CA GLN A 162 -27.55 -2.34 -15.77
C GLN A 162 -27.14 -1.69 -17.09
N GLY A 163 -27.66 -2.19 -18.21
CA GLY A 163 -27.28 -1.80 -19.58
C GLY A 163 -27.38 -0.32 -19.99
N THR A 164 -27.99 0.54 -19.19
CA THR A 164 -28.05 2.00 -19.47
C THR A 164 -27.63 2.85 -18.27
N ALA A 165 -27.08 2.22 -17.24
CA ALA A 165 -26.55 2.91 -16.07
C ALA A 165 -25.03 3.10 -16.23
N PRO A 166 -24.45 4.11 -15.56
CA PRO A 166 -23.00 4.17 -15.37
C PRO A 166 -22.45 2.85 -14.82
N VAL A 167 -21.20 2.54 -15.12
CA VAL A 167 -20.50 1.39 -14.53
C VAL A 167 -20.24 1.62 -13.04
N ALA A 168 -20.14 0.54 -12.29
CA ALA A 168 -19.73 0.57 -10.88
C ALA A 168 -18.27 0.10 -10.75
N SER A 169 -17.50 0.77 -9.90
CA SER A 169 -16.12 0.38 -9.59
C SER A 169 -16.10 -0.91 -8.78
N LEU A 170 -15.44 -1.94 -9.31
CA LEU A 170 -15.27 -3.23 -8.65
C LEU A 170 -14.33 -3.07 -7.44
N LEU A 171 -14.71 -3.69 -6.31
CA LEU A 171 -13.97 -3.65 -5.04
C LEU A 171 -13.73 -2.24 -4.46
N ARG A 172 -14.51 -1.23 -4.83
CA ARG A 172 -14.35 0.11 -4.25
C ARG A 172 -14.44 0.10 -2.71
N GLY A 173 -13.40 0.61 -2.06
CA GLY A 173 -13.28 0.66 -0.60
C GLY A 173 -12.86 -0.65 0.04
N HIS A 174 -12.45 -1.65 -0.75
CA HIS A 174 -11.81 -2.87 -0.23
C HIS A 174 -10.32 -2.66 0.04
N PRO A 175 -9.71 -3.46 0.92
CA PRO A 175 -8.26 -3.48 1.10
C PRO A 175 -7.56 -4.01 -0.15
N SER A 176 -6.28 -3.70 -0.28
CA SER A 176 -5.50 -4.03 -1.47
C SER A 176 -5.37 -5.51 -1.77
N GLU A 177 -5.33 -6.34 -0.74
CA GLU A 177 -5.15 -7.78 -0.81
C GLU A 177 -6.32 -8.46 -1.51
N ASP A 178 -7.53 -7.89 -1.42
CA ASP A 178 -8.68 -8.37 -2.18
C ASP A 178 -8.47 -8.17 -3.68
N ALA A 179 -7.92 -7.03 -4.09
CA ALA A 179 -7.67 -6.73 -5.50
C ALA A 179 -6.43 -7.46 -6.05
N GLU A 180 -5.42 -7.74 -5.21
CA GLU A 180 -4.26 -8.55 -5.59
C GLU A 180 -4.64 -9.97 -5.99
N ALA A 181 -5.67 -10.54 -5.37
CA ALA A 181 -6.23 -11.84 -5.74
C ALA A 181 -7.02 -11.83 -7.08
N LEU A 182 -7.26 -10.65 -7.67
CA LEU A 182 -7.92 -10.51 -8.98
C LEU A 182 -6.95 -10.45 -10.17
N ASP A 183 -5.67 -10.79 -9.98
CA ASP A 183 -4.72 -10.84 -11.10
C ASP A 183 -5.21 -11.76 -12.23
N GLY A 184 -5.22 -11.21 -13.45
CA GLY A 184 -5.69 -11.90 -14.65
C GLY A 184 -7.21 -12.12 -14.72
N VAL A 185 -8.00 -11.50 -13.85
CA VAL A 185 -9.47 -11.61 -13.89
C VAL A 185 -10.06 -10.71 -14.97
N ALA A 186 -10.97 -11.26 -15.77
CA ALA A 186 -11.76 -10.49 -16.72
C ALA A 186 -12.82 -9.66 -15.97
N VAL A 187 -12.97 -8.41 -16.39
CA VAL A 187 -13.99 -7.46 -15.93
C VAL A 187 -14.70 -6.84 -17.13
N PHE A 188 -15.85 -6.24 -16.90
CA PHE A 188 -16.61 -5.62 -17.98
C PHE A 188 -15.78 -4.55 -18.69
N ALA A 189 -15.31 -3.54 -17.96
CA ALA A 189 -14.54 -2.42 -18.51
C ALA A 189 -13.52 -1.87 -17.49
N GLY A 190 -12.75 -0.85 -17.87
CA GLY A 190 -12.03 0.00 -16.91
C GLY A 190 -12.82 1.27 -16.62
N ASP A 191 -12.64 1.88 -15.46
CA ASP A 191 -13.29 3.13 -15.06
C ASP A 191 -12.32 4.14 -14.45
N GLU A 192 -11.04 3.77 -14.36
CA GLU A 192 -9.93 4.66 -14.05
C GLU A 192 -9.03 4.78 -15.29
N PRO A 193 -8.53 5.98 -15.62
CA PRO A 193 -7.67 6.23 -16.77
C PRO A 193 -6.24 5.71 -16.52
N CYS A 194 -6.07 4.39 -16.41
CA CYS A 194 -4.78 3.72 -16.27
C CYS A 194 -4.86 2.30 -16.86
N PHE A 195 -4.62 2.17 -18.16
CA PHE A 195 -4.74 0.90 -18.88
C PHE A 195 -3.78 0.81 -20.06
N ALA A 196 -3.55 -0.41 -20.55
CA ALA A 196 -2.84 -0.65 -21.81
C ALA A 196 -3.71 -1.39 -22.82
N VAL A 197 -3.45 -1.15 -24.10
CA VAL A 197 -4.15 -1.77 -25.23
C VAL A 197 -3.24 -1.75 -26.44
N ARG A 198 -3.42 -2.69 -27.37
CA ARG A 198 -2.75 -2.60 -28.68
C ARG A 198 -3.23 -1.34 -29.40
N THR A 199 -2.30 -0.57 -29.94
CA THR A 199 -2.60 0.72 -30.56
C THR A 199 -3.58 0.56 -31.73
N ALA A 200 -3.51 -0.53 -32.49
CA ALA A 200 -4.43 -0.83 -33.60
C ALA A 200 -5.89 -1.07 -33.16
N ASP A 201 -6.07 -1.49 -31.90
CA ASP A 201 -7.35 -1.84 -31.30
C ASP A 201 -7.97 -0.69 -30.50
N LEU A 202 -7.20 0.38 -30.23
CA LEU A 202 -7.68 1.55 -29.49
C LEU A 202 -8.86 2.23 -30.22
N ALA A 203 -10.04 2.07 -29.64
CA ALA A 203 -11.29 2.61 -30.15
C ALA A 203 -11.31 4.14 -30.18
N VAL A 204 -12.34 4.70 -30.82
CA VAL A 204 -12.58 6.16 -30.80
C VAL A 204 -13.25 6.49 -29.46
N PRO A 205 -12.70 7.39 -28.63
CA PRO A 205 -13.32 7.79 -27.38
C PRO A 205 -14.69 8.45 -27.61
N VAL A 206 -15.57 8.37 -26.62
CA VAL A 206 -16.83 9.13 -26.63
C VAL A 206 -16.62 10.54 -26.11
N ARG A 207 -17.42 11.49 -26.59
CA ARG A 207 -17.35 12.89 -26.19
C ARG A 207 -18.28 13.12 -25.00
N THR A 208 -17.77 13.06 -23.78
CA THR A 208 -18.54 13.34 -22.57
C THR A 208 -17.65 14.00 -21.52
N VAL A 209 -18.24 14.85 -20.66
CA VAL A 209 -17.55 15.40 -19.48
C VAL A 209 -17.49 14.42 -18.29
N ASP A 210 -18.12 13.24 -18.41
CA ASP A 210 -17.98 12.11 -17.48
C ASP A 210 -16.82 11.22 -17.92
N THR A 211 -15.62 11.50 -17.41
CA THR A 211 -14.40 10.71 -17.61
C THR A 211 -14.61 9.26 -17.24
N ARG A 212 -15.38 8.92 -16.19
CA ARG A 212 -15.61 7.52 -15.85
C ARG A 212 -16.31 6.78 -17.00
N THR A 213 -17.38 7.37 -17.51
CA THR A 213 -18.09 6.85 -18.67
C THR A 213 -17.18 6.83 -19.91
N ALA A 214 -16.37 7.87 -20.13
CA ALA A 214 -15.44 7.90 -21.25
C ALA A 214 -14.40 6.76 -21.21
N VAL A 215 -13.81 6.48 -20.05
CA VAL A 215 -12.86 5.38 -19.85
C VAL A 215 -13.55 4.03 -20.04
N ALA A 216 -14.74 3.82 -19.45
CA ALA A 216 -15.50 2.58 -19.56
C ALA A 216 -15.89 2.26 -21.00
N ARG A 217 -16.38 3.26 -21.73
CA ARG A 217 -16.68 3.14 -23.16
C ARG A 217 -15.43 2.82 -23.96
N LEU A 218 -14.35 3.58 -23.76
CA LEU A 218 -13.12 3.40 -24.54
C LEU A 218 -12.49 2.02 -24.34
N THR A 219 -12.37 1.56 -23.09
CA THR A 219 -11.78 0.26 -22.76
C THR A 219 -12.64 -0.89 -23.28
N ARG A 220 -13.96 -0.85 -23.03
CA ARG A 220 -14.88 -1.89 -23.52
C ARG A 220 -14.93 -1.95 -25.05
N ASP A 221 -15.05 -0.81 -25.71
CA ASP A 221 -15.13 -0.74 -27.18
C ASP A 221 -13.82 -1.21 -27.82
N SER A 222 -12.68 -0.94 -27.19
CA SER A 222 -11.37 -1.44 -27.66
C SER A 222 -11.27 -2.96 -27.54
N ALA A 223 -11.72 -3.51 -26.40
CA ALA A 223 -11.75 -4.95 -26.18
C ALA A 223 -12.74 -5.67 -27.13
N ASP A 224 -13.94 -5.11 -27.35
CA ASP A 224 -14.93 -5.64 -28.28
C ASP A 224 -14.43 -5.62 -29.74
N ARG A 225 -13.78 -4.53 -30.15
CA ARG A 225 -13.17 -4.40 -31.48
C ARG A 225 -12.14 -5.49 -31.76
N ALA A 226 -11.39 -5.87 -30.73
CA ALA A 226 -10.36 -6.91 -30.81
C ALA A 226 -10.88 -8.32 -30.47
N GLY A 227 -12.17 -8.46 -30.15
CA GLY A 227 -12.81 -9.74 -29.81
C GLY A 227 -12.26 -10.40 -28.56
N GLY A 228 -12.05 -9.64 -27.48
CA GLY A 228 -11.62 -10.20 -26.18
C GLY A 228 -12.03 -9.33 -24.98
N ASP A 229 -11.29 -9.44 -23.89
CA ASP A 229 -11.70 -8.93 -22.58
C ASP A 229 -10.81 -7.81 -22.03
N CYS A 230 -11.38 -7.10 -21.06
CA CYS A 230 -10.64 -6.21 -20.17
C CYS A 230 -10.19 -7.05 -18.97
N VAL A 231 -8.90 -7.01 -18.63
CA VAL A 231 -8.31 -7.86 -17.59
C VAL A 231 -7.59 -7.01 -16.54
N VAL A 232 -7.77 -7.35 -15.27
CA VAL A 232 -7.17 -6.64 -14.13
C VAL A 232 -5.73 -7.09 -13.92
N VAL A 233 -4.85 -6.11 -13.69
CA VAL A 233 -3.42 -6.31 -13.39
C VAL A 233 -3.04 -5.51 -12.14
N PRO A 234 -2.91 -6.16 -10.97
CA PRO A 234 -2.47 -5.51 -9.75
C PRO A 234 -0.98 -5.10 -9.83
N LEU A 235 -0.71 -3.81 -9.99
CA LEU A 235 0.65 -3.26 -10.11
C LEU A 235 1.27 -2.86 -8.75
N GLY A 236 0.63 -3.24 -7.64
CA GLY A 236 0.98 -2.78 -6.31
C GLY A 236 0.57 -1.32 -6.09
N ARG A 237 1.54 -0.40 -6.07
CA ARG A 237 1.37 0.98 -5.62
C ARG A 237 0.93 1.94 -6.71
N VAL A 238 -0.31 1.78 -7.16
CA VAL A 238 -0.94 2.73 -8.08
C VAL A 238 -1.93 3.58 -7.31
N TYR A 239 -1.57 4.84 -7.06
CA TYR A 239 -2.34 5.74 -6.21
C TYR A 239 -2.87 6.92 -6.99
N ARG A 240 -4.16 7.22 -6.79
CA ARG A 240 -4.74 8.48 -7.26
C ARG A 240 -4.52 9.61 -6.26
N SER A 241 -4.10 10.77 -6.73
CA SER A 241 -3.87 11.97 -5.92
C SER A 241 -5.14 12.83 -5.73
N ALA A 242 -6.15 12.65 -6.58
CA ALA A 242 -7.42 13.34 -6.50
C ALA A 242 -8.59 12.39 -6.78
N THR A 243 -9.71 12.56 -6.07
CA THR A 243 -10.94 11.78 -6.33
C THR A 243 -11.57 12.18 -7.67
N LEU A 244 -12.07 11.19 -8.42
CA LEU A 244 -12.83 11.44 -9.65
C LEU A 244 -14.22 11.92 -9.20
N ARG A 245 -14.38 13.24 -9.02
CA ARG A 245 -15.65 13.84 -8.62
C ARG A 245 -16.14 14.74 -9.73
N GLU A 246 -16.73 14.12 -10.75
CA GLU A 246 -17.26 14.86 -11.87
C GLU A 246 -18.65 15.37 -11.53
N ARG A 247 -18.84 16.68 -11.71
CA ARG A 247 -20.04 17.38 -11.26
C ARG A 247 -21.25 17.17 -12.19
N ARG A 248 -21.13 16.35 -13.24
CA ARG A 248 -22.04 16.37 -14.40
C ARG A 248 -22.08 15.03 -15.13
N TYR A 249 -23.11 14.24 -14.86
CA TYR A 249 -23.59 13.26 -15.84
C TYR A 249 -24.29 14.03 -16.97
N ASP A 250 -23.72 14.05 -18.17
CA ASP A 250 -24.24 14.80 -19.33
C ASP A 250 -25.05 13.92 -20.29
N THR A 251 -25.75 14.54 -21.23
CA THR A 251 -26.55 13.82 -22.23
C THR A 251 -25.68 12.93 -23.11
N ASP A 252 -24.46 13.35 -23.43
CA ASP A 252 -23.55 12.56 -24.26
C ASP A 252 -23.11 11.26 -23.55
N ALA A 253 -22.91 11.28 -22.22
CA ALA A 253 -22.72 10.05 -21.42
C ALA A 253 -23.95 9.14 -21.52
N ALA A 254 -25.15 9.71 -21.32
CA ALA A 254 -26.38 8.93 -21.38
C ALA A 254 -26.61 8.27 -22.75
N ASP A 255 -26.34 9.00 -23.84
CA ASP A 255 -26.45 8.49 -25.20
C ASP A 255 -25.36 7.44 -25.49
N ALA A 256 -24.13 7.64 -25.00
CA ALA A 256 -23.04 6.69 -25.16
C ALA A 256 -23.32 5.33 -24.50
N LEU A 257 -24.07 5.31 -23.40
CA LEU A 257 -24.43 4.08 -22.68
C LEU A 257 -25.56 3.30 -23.35
N LEU A 258 -26.34 3.89 -24.27
CA LEU A 258 -27.49 3.23 -24.91
C LEU A 258 -27.13 1.95 -25.68
N VAL A 259 -25.89 1.85 -26.16
CA VAL A 259 -25.40 0.65 -26.87
C VAL A 259 -25.25 -0.56 -25.96
N TRP A 260 -25.22 -0.37 -24.64
CA TRP A 260 -25.21 -1.46 -23.66
C TRP A 260 -26.60 -1.86 -23.18
N ARG A 261 -27.69 -1.27 -23.70
CA ARG A 261 -29.06 -1.47 -23.19
C ARG A 261 -29.43 -2.94 -22.96
N ASP A 262 -29.07 -3.78 -23.91
CA ASP A 262 -29.39 -5.21 -23.91
C ASP A 262 -28.18 -6.09 -23.52
N ARG A 263 -27.11 -5.46 -22.98
CA ARG A 263 -25.89 -6.15 -22.55
C ARG A 263 -26.00 -6.56 -21.10
N ALA A 264 -25.60 -7.80 -20.83
CA ALA A 264 -25.44 -8.34 -19.48
C ALA A 264 -23.95 -8.39 -19.12
N ASP A 265 -23.68 -8.45 -17.82
CA ASP A 265 -22.34 -8.57 -17.26
C ASP A 265 -22.33 -9.58 -16.11
N ASP A 266 -21.67 -10.71 -16.35
CA ASP A 266 -21.46 -11.77 -15.36
C ASP A 266 -20.08 -11.69 -14.70
N THR A 267 -19.20 -10.77 -15.15
CA THR A 267 -17.80 -10.69 -14.70
C THR A 267 -17.68 -10.33 -13.22
N ALA A 268 -18.65 -9.57 -12.68
CA ALA A 268 -18.71 -9.25 -11.26
C ALA A 268 -18.82 -10.51 -10.38
N ALA A 269 -19.63 -11.48 -10.81
CA ALA A 269 -19.82 -12.73 -10.08
C ALA A 269 -18.56 -13.59 -10.12
N ASP A 270 -17.90 -13.67 -11.28
CA ASP A 270 -16.65 -14.42 -11.44
C ASP A 270 -15.50 -13.81 -10.62
N ALA A 271 -15.37 -12.48 -10.66
CA ALA A 271 -14.34 -11.75 -9.92
C ALA A 271 -14.52 -11.90 -8.40
N LEU A 272 -15.73 -11.65 -7.89
CA LEU A 272 -16.03 -11.80 -6.46
C LEU A 272 -15.98 -13.28 -6.02
N GLY A 273 -16.35 -14.21 -6.91
CA GLY A 273 -16.26 -15.64 -6.67
C GLY A 273 -14.85 -16.11 -6.33
N ARG A 274 -13.81 -15.52 -6.94
CA ARG A 274 -12.40 -15.81 -6.58
C ARG A 274 -12.06 -15.48 -5.14
N LEU A 275 -12.79 -14.54 -4.53
CA LEU A 275 -12.63 -14.13 -3.13
C LEU A 275 -13.57 -14.91 -2.18
N GLY A 276 -14.37 -15.84 -2.71
CA GLY A 276 -15.45 -16.48 -1.97
C GLY A 276 -16.58 -15.49 -1.60
N LEU A 277 -16.72 -14.41 -2.38
CA LEU A 277 -17.74 -13.38 -2.23
C LEU A 277 -18.76 -13.49 -3.37
N VAL A 278 -19.91 -12.86 -3.18
CA VAL A 278 -20.95 -12.72 -4.21
C VAL A 278 -21.35 -11.26 -4.37
N PRO A 279 -21.83 -10.83 -5.55
CA PRO A 279 -22.45 -9.52 -5.70
C PRO A 279 -23.67 -9.41 -4.78
N GLY A 280 -23.69 -8.41 -3.91
CA GLY A 280 -24.87 -8.00 -3.14
C GLY A 280 -25.84 -7.17 -3.99
N GLU A 281 -26.94 -6.72 -3.38
CA GLU A 281 -27.91 -5.88 -4.07
C GLU A 281 -27.24 -4.57 -4.56
N PRO A 282 -27.32 -4.24 -5.87
CA PRO A 282 -26.82 -2.98 -6.37
C PRO A 282 -27.50 -1.81 -5.64
N SER A 283 -26.68 -0.89 -5.15
CA SER A 283 -27.15 0.31 -4.46
C SER A 283 -26.57 1.56 -5.11
N ALA A 284 -26.90 2.73 -4.56
CA ALA A 284 -26.28 3.99 -4.94
C ALA A 284 -25.55 4.61 -3.75
N ASP A 285 -24.57 5.48 -4.00
CA ASP A 285 -23.88 6.27 -2.96
C ASP A 285 -24.85 6.95 -1.96
N ALA A 286 -24.36 7.17 -0.74
CA ALA A 286 -25.16 7.45 0.46
C ALA A 286 -26.19 8.62 0.35
N VAL A 287 -27.19 8.57 1.23
CA VAL A 287 -28.26 9.57 1.40
C VAL A 287 -27.66 10.97 1.62
N GLY A 288 -27.94 11.91 0.72
CA GLY A 288 -27.51 13.31 0.80
C GLY A 288 -26.85 13.85 -0.46
N ALA A 289 -26.29 12.96 -1.31
CA ALA A 289 -25.86 13.35 -2.64
C ALA A 289 -27.08 13.67 -3.54
N PRO A 290 -27.04 14.76 -4.35
CA PRO A 290 -27.99 14.98 -5.43
C PRO A 290 -28.12 13.71 -6.28
N VAL A 291 -29.33 13.33 -6.69
CA VAL A 291 -29.58 12.11 -7.48
C VAL A 291 -28.69 12.03 -8.72
N ALA A 292 -28.40 13.17 -9.35
CA ALA A 292 -27.52 13.29 -10.51
C ALA A 292 -26.03 13.00 -10.24
N LEU A 293 -25.63 12.84 -8.97
CA LEU A 293 -24.27 12.55 -8.53
C LEU A 293 -24.17 11.19 -7.81
N ARG A 294 -25.26 10.41 -7.81
CA ARG A 294 -25.26 9.09 -7.20
C ARG A 294 -24.63 8.08 -8.15
N GLU A 295 -23.61 7.40 -7.66
CA GLU A 295 -22.91 6.36 -8.41
C GLU A 295 -23.44 4.99 -8.00
N PRO A 296 -23.54 4.04 -8.95
CA PRO A 296 -23.90 2.68 -8.61
C PRO A 296 -22.76 2.00 -7.83
N ILE A 297 -23.15 1.19 -6.86
CA ILE A 297 -22.26 0.42 -6.01
C ILE A 297 -22.65 -1.04 -6.11
N VAL A 298 -21.68 -1.87 -6.48
CA VAL A 298 -21.78 -3.32 -6.31
C VAL A 298 -21.13 -3.67 -4.99
N ARG A 299 -21.96 -4.00 -4.00
CA ARG A 299 -21.47 -4.47 -2.70
C ARG A 299 -21.00 -5.91 -2.84
N ALA A 300 -20.01 -6.30 -2.04
CA ALA A 300 -19.65 -7.69 -1.88
C ALA A 300 -20.31 -8.26 -0.62
N GLU A 301 -20.85 -9.46 -0.73
CA GLU A 301 -21.41 -10.23 0.38
C GLU A 301 -20.68 -11.55 0.54
N ARG A 302 -20.75 -12.13 1.74
CA ARG A 302 -20.13 -13.43 2.01
C ARG A 302 -20.86 -14.55 1.26
N GLY A 303 -20.13 -15.36 0.51
CA GLY A 303 -20.67 -16.55 -0.15
C GLY A 303 -21.10 -17.65 0.84
N ARG A 304 -22.08 -18.47 0.45
CA ARG A 304 -22.68 -19.53 1.31
C ARG A 304 -21.70 -20.64 1.73
N GLU A 305 -20.66 -20.90 0.94
CA GLU A 305 -19.79 -22.08 1.11
C GLU A 305 -18.56 -21.84 1.99
N ARG A 306 -18.21 -20.59 2.32
CA ARG A 306 -16.94 -20.30 3.01
C ARG A 306 -16.85 -20.81 4.45
N LEU A 307 -17.99 -21.08 5.08
CA LEU A 307 -18.06 -21.67 6.43
C LEU A 307 -17.89 -23.20 6.43
N SER A 308 -17.71 -23.85 5.27
CA SER A 308 -17.42 -25.28 5.23
C SER A 308 -16.03 -25.54 5.80
N LEU A 309 -15.99 -26.33 6.88
CA LEU A 309 -14.79 -26.82 7.56
C LEU A 309 -13.74 -27.30 6.53
N VAL A 310 -12.65 -26.55 6.37
CA VAL A 310 -11.42 -27.12 5.82
C VAL A 310 -10.81 -27.96 6.93
N ASP A 311 -10.02 -28.98 6.59
CA ASP A 311 -9.37 -29.96 7.49
C ASP A 311 -8.52 -29.34 8.66
N ARG A 312 -8.49 -28.00 8.79
CA ARG A 312 -7.81 -27.18 9.82
C ARG A 312 -8.74 -26.24 10.64
N GLY A 313 -10.07 -26.38 10.54
CA GLY A 313 -11.07 -25.58 11.27
C GLY A 313 -11.68 -24.41 10.49
N GLU A 314 -12.41 -23.50 11.17
CA GLU A 314 -13.06 -22.31 10.56
C GLU A 314 -12.04 -21.38 9.89
N ARG A 315 -12.38 -20.88 8.69
CA ARG A 315 -11.60 -19.95 7.86
C ARG A 315 -12.10 -18.52 8.07
N LEU A 316 -11.57 -17.85 9.08
CA LEU A 316 -11.93 -16.47 9.44
C LEU A 316 -11.19 -15.47 8.55
N ARG A 317 -11.82 -14.31 8.34
CA ARG A 317 -11.18 -13.12 7.77
C ARG A 317 -10.70 -12.17 8.87
N TRP A 318 -9.41 -11.86 8.86
CA TRP A 318 -8.76 -10.99 9.84
C TRP A 318 -8.38 -9.65 9.21
N SER A 319 -8.77 -8.55 9.83
CA SER A 319 -8.17 -7.24 9.57
C SER A 319 -7.12 -6.94 10.65
N ILE A 320 -5.85 -6.77 10.26
CA ILE A 320 -4.77 -6.35 11.16
C ILE A 320 -4.59 -4.84 11.01
N ARG A 321 -4.78 -4.08 12.09
CA ARG A 321 -4.73 -2.62 12.07
C ARG A 321 -3.43 -2.13 12.71
N ILE A 322 -2.70 -1.28 11.99
CA ILE A 322 -1.39 -0.75 12.40
C ILE A 322 -1.32 0.77 12.37
N ALA A 323 -0.42 1.36 13.14
CA ALA A 323 -0.22 2.82 13.20
C ALA A 323 0.62 3.38 12.03
N ALA A 324 1.21 2.50 11.21
CA ALA A 324 1.97 2.92 10.03
C ALA A 324 1.06 3.62 9.01
N HIS A 325 1.59 4.69 8.40
CA HIS A 325 0.95 5.35 7.27
C HIS A 325 1.00 4.47 6.01
N PRO A 326 0.09 4.63 5.05
CA PRO A 326 0.14 3.92 3.79
C PRO A 326 1.25 4.44 2.87
N GLY A 327 1.56 3.63 1.86
CA GLY A 327 2.51 3.98 0.82
C GLY A 327 3.95 4.16 1.34
N PRO A 328 4.80 4.91 0.61
CA PRO A 328 6.23 5.06 0.95
C PRO A 328 6.50 5.60 2.36
N ARG A 329 5.56 6.36 2.93
CA ARG A 329 5.70 6.93 4.28
C ARG A 329 5.62 5.88 5.40
N GLY A 330 5.06 4.71 5.12
CA GLY A 330 4.99 3.58 6.07
C GLY A 330 6.12 2.56 5.93
N ASP A 331 6.94 2.67 4.88
CA ASP A 331 7.93 1.62 4.57
C ASP A 331 9.09 1.53 5.53
N ASP A 332 9.31 2.59 6.31
CA ASP A 332 10.31 2.67 7.35
C ASP A 332 9.73 2.38 8.75
N TRP A 333 8.44 2.08 8.86
CA TRP A 333 7.79 1.71 10.11
C TRP A 333 7.91 0.21 10.36
N GLY A 334 8.37 -0.15 11.57
CA GLY A 334 8.44 -1.55 12.00
C GLY A 334 7.08 -2.27 11.98
N ASP A 335 6.01 -1.55 12.31
CA ASP A 335 4.63 -2.04 12.31
C ASP A 335 4.23 -2.67 10.96
N THR A 336 4.68 -2.09 9.85
CA THR A 336 4.41 -2.59 8.49
C THR A 336 4.96 -4.00 8.30
N PHE A 337 6.20 -4.25 8.72
CA PHE A 337 6.83 -5.57 8.61
C PHE A 337 6.25 -6.55 9.62
N PHE A 338 6.01 -6.09 10.85
CA PHE A 338 5.40 -6.91 11.91
C PHE A 338 4.01 -7.43 11.51
N ALA A 339 3.16 -6.56 10.92
CA ALA A 339 1.85 -6.96 10.46
C ALA A 339 1.90 -7.93 9.27
N ARG A 340 2.84 -7.73 8.34
CA ARG A 340 3.04 -8.67 7.21
C ARG A 340 3.45 -10.05 7.71
N ASP A 341 4.41 -10.13 8.63
CA ASP A 341 4.89 -11.41 9.16
C ASP A 341 3.79 -12.12 9.98
N LEU A 342 2.97 -11.37 10.72
CA LEU A 342 1.80 -11.90 11.40
C LEU A 342 0.69 -12.34 10.42
N ALA A 343 0.47 -11.59 9.35
CA ALA A 343 -0.49 -11.93 8.31
C ALA A 343 -0.11 -13.24 7.62
N ASP A 344 1.15 -13.41 7.25
CA ASP A 344 1.65 -14.63 6.63
C ASP A 344 1.57 -15.82 7.59
N ALA A 345 1.86 -15.59 8.87
CA ALA A 345 1.66 -16.61 9.91
C ALA A 345 0.19 -17.04 10.03
N LEU A 346 -0.77 -16.12 10.06
CA LEU A 346 -2.21 -16.43 10.09
C LEU A 346 -2.67 -17.13 8.79
N ARG A 347 -2.19 -16.69 7.62
CA ARG A 347 -2.44 -17.33 6.32
C ARG A 347 -1.93 -18.78 6.29
N SER A 348 -0.76 -19.05 6.88
CA SER A 348 -0.23 -20.42 7.00
C SER A 348 -1.13 -21.36 7.83
N LEU A 349 -1.94 -20.78 8.72
CA LEU A 349 -2.98 -21.47 9.52
C LEU A 349 -4.34 -21.53 8.80
N GLY A 350 -4.40 -21.17 7.52
CA GLY A 350 -5.59 -21.24 6.67
C GLY A 350 -6.55 -20.05 6.81
N GLN A 351 -6.14 -18.96 7.48
CA GLN A 351 -6.96 -17.76 7.63
C GLN A 351 -6.82 -16.83 6.42
N GLU A 352 -7.80 -15.96 6.21
CA GLU A 352 -7.64 -14.80 5.32
C GLU A 352 -7.24 -13.58 6.12
N VAL A 353 -6.36 -12.76 5.56
CA VAL A 353 -5.82 -11.60 6.28
C VAL A 353 -5.63 -10.42 5.34
N VAL A 354 -6.08 -9.26 5.81
CA VAL A 354 -5.86 -7.94 5.22
C VAL A 354 -5.17 -7.05 6.25
N VAL A 355 -4.37 -6.08 5.79
CA VAL A 355 -3.67 -5.13 6.66
C VAL A 355 -4.20 -3.72 6.42
N ASP A 356 -4.68 -3.10 7.49
CA ASP A 356 -5.16 -1.73 7.48
C ASP A 356 -4.08 -0.80 8.03
N HIS A 357 -3.63 0.11 7.17
CA HIS A 357 -2.82 1.24 7.58
C HIS A 357 -3.66 2.27 8.33
N ARG A 358 -3.00 3.24 8.96
CA ARG A 358 -3.63 4.25 9.82
C ARG A 358 -4.87 4.92 9.20
N GLU A 359 -4.79 5.27 7.92
CA GLU A 359 -5.85 5.94 7.17
C GLU A 359 -6.99 4.99 6.72
N SER A 360 -6.76 3.66 6.75
CA SER A 360 -7.73 2.61 6.37
C SER A 360 -8.31 1.81 7.54
N HIS A 361 -8.11 2.25 8.79
CA HIS A 361 -8.70 1.58 9.97
C HIS A 361 -10.23 1.45 9.93
N VAL A 362 -10.90 2.30 9.14
CA VAL A 362 -12.34 2.25 8.89
C VAL A 362 -12.57 2.13 7.38
N ARG A 363 -13.22 1.05 6.95
CA ARG A 363 -13.54 0.78 5.54
C ARG A 363 -15.03 0.51 5.35
N PRO A 364 -15.88 1.56 5.28
CA PRO A 364 -17.33 1.42 5.33
C PRO A 364 -17.93 0.53 4.23
N SER A 365 -17.23 0.35 3.11
CA SER A 365 -17.68 -0.48 1.99
C SER A 365 -17.33 -1.96 2.12
N SER A 366 -16.41 -2.34 3.02
CA SER A 366 -15.86 -3.71 3.07
C SER A 366 -15.64 -4.29 4.47
N GLU A 367 -15.63 -3.48 5.53
CA GLU A 367 -15.31 -3.94 6.89
C GLU A 367 -16.31 -4.98 7.43
N HIS A 368 -17.57 -4.95 6.97
CA HIS A 368 -18.59 -5.95 7.31
C HIS A 368 -18.21 -7.39 6.89
N LEU A 369 -17.21 -7.54 6.02
CA LEU A 369 -16.68 -8.83 5.59
C LEU A 369 -15.70 -9.44 6.60
N ASP A 370 -15.19 -8.68 7.57
CA ASP A 370 -14.18 -9.17 8.50
C ASP A 370 -14.83 -9.90 9.69
N ASP A 371 -14.24 -11.03 10.09
CA ASP A 371 -14.65 -11.79 11.26
C ASP A 371 -13.97 -11.32 12.54
N VAL A 372 -12.73 -10.83 12.38
CA VAL A 372 -11.83 -10.48 13.46
C VAL A 372 -11.12 -9.18 13.13
N ALA A 373 -11.17 -8.22 14.06
CA ALA A 373 -10.41 -6.99 13.99
C ALA A 373 -9.29 -7.03 15.04
N LEU A 374 -8.06 -7.23 14.61
CA LEU A 374 -6.87 -7.21 15.46
C LEU A 374 -6.18 -5.85 15.39
N THR A 375 -6.23 -5.09 16.47
CA THR A 375 -5.47 -3.84 16.62
C THR A 375 -4.08 -4.16 17.20
N LEU A 376 -3.04 -3.96 16.40
CA LEU A 376 -1.66 -3.91 16.89
C LEU A 376 -1.42 -2.52 17.48
N ARG A 377 -1.66 -2.41 18.77
CA ARG A 377 -1.69 -1.13 19.48
C ARG A 377 -0.26 -0.65 19.77
N GLY A 378 0.17 0.30 18.95
CA GLY A 378 1.40 1.08 19.11
C GLY A 378 1.09 2.52 19.51
N LEU A 379 1.09 3.46 18.57
CA LEU A 379 0.83 4.89 18.83
C LEU A 379 -0.65 5.28 18.76
N ASP A 380 -1.42 4.67 17.86
CA ASP A 380 -2.81 5.07 17.60
C ASP A 380 -3.84 4.27 18.39
N ASP A 381 -4.82 4.99 18.95
CA ASP A 381 -6.09 4.40 19.42
C ASP A 381 -7.05 4.28 18.24
N THR A 382 -7.45 3.04 17.93
CA THR A 382 -8.32 2.71 16.79
C THR A 382 -9.74 2.39 17.24
N PRO A 383 -10.79 2.88 16.54
CA PRO A 383 -12.17 2.47 16.79
C PRO A 383 -12.36 0.96 16.65
N VAL A 384 -13.17 0.35 17.52
CA VAL A 384 -13.53 -1.06 17.40
C VAL A 384 -14.47 -1.30 16.22
N HIS A 385 -14.40 -2.49 15.66
CA HIS A 385 -15.26 -2.94 14.57
C HIS A 385 -16.62 -3.45 15.13
N PRO A 386 -17.76 -2.93 14.65
CA PRO A 386 -19.06 -3.18 15.29
C PRO A 386 -19.60 -4.60 15.13
N SER A 387 -19.12 -5.37 14.15
CA SER A 387 -19.64 -6.73 13.86
C SER A 387 -18.58 -7.83 13.87
N ALA A 388 -17.35 -7.53 14.31
CA ALA A 388 -16.26 -8.50 14.39
C ALA A 388 -15.90 -8.78 15.86
N THR A 389 -15.18 -9.87 16.09
CA THR A 389 -14.47 -10.06 17.36
C THR A 389 -13.28 -9.09 17.41
N ASN A 390 -13.29 -8.17 18.36
CA ASN A 390 -12.27 -7.14 18.53
C ASN A 390 -11.15 -7.63 19.45
N VAL A 391 -9.93 -7.68 18.92
CA VAL A 391 -8.74 -8.12 19.64
C VAL A 391 -7.76 -6.95 19.74
N LEU A 392 -7.36 -6.61 20.96
CA LEU A 392 -6.29 -5.65 21.22
C LEU A 392 -5.00 -6.40 21.51
N TRP A 393 -3.92 -6.04 20.83
CA TRP A 393 -2.57 -6.45 21.23
C TRP A 393 -1.70 -5.22 21.42
N VAL A 394 -1.47 -4.84 22.68
CA VAL A 394 -0.56 -3.74 23.03
C VAL A 394 0.87 -4.21 22.79
N ILE A 395 1.52 -3.66 21.77
CA ILE A 395 2.88 -4.03 21.36
C ILE A 395 3.92 -3.01 21.82
N SER A 396 3.53 -1.76 22.04
CA SER A 396 4.40 -0.67 22.53
C SER A 396 3.58 0.41 23.22
N HIS A 397 4.28 1.42 23.76
CA HIS A 397 3.70 2.62 24.37
C HIS A 397 2.59 2.39 25.42
N PRO A 398 2.84 1.57 26.46
CA PRO A 398 1.84 1.22 27.47
C PRO A 398 1.22 2.42 28.19
N ASP A 399 1.93 3.55 28.31
CA ASP A 399 1.43 4.76 28.99
C ASP A 399 0.30 5.46 28.22
N LEU A 400 0.16 5.17 26.92
CA LEU A 400 -0.92 5.72 26.10
C LEU A 400 -2.23 4.93 26.20
N VAL A 401 -2.20 3.74 26.80
CA VAL A 401 -3.36 2.83 26.84
C VAL A 401 -4.19 3.07 28.10
N THR A 402 -5.47 3.39 27.91
CA THR A 402 -6.37 3.72 29.02
C THR A 402 -7.28 2.53 29.41
N PRO A 403 -7.80 2.47 30.65
CA PRO A 403 -8.81 1.49 31.03
C PRO A 403 -10.09 1.56 30.18
N ALA A 404 -10.50 2.77 29.79
CA ALA A 404 -11.65 2.97 28.91
C ALA A 404 -11.42 2.41 27.51
N GLU A 405 -10.19 2.52 27.00
CA GLU A 405 -9.77 1.89 25.75
C GLU A 405 -9.86 0.36 25.84
N LEU A 406 -9.25 -0.22 26.87
CA LEU A 406 -9.23 -1.68 27.10
C LEU A 406 -10.64 -2.28 27.18
N ALA A 407 -11.58 -1.55 27.75
CA ALA A 407 -12.97 -1.99 27.92
C ALA A 407 -13.74 -2.13 26.60
N ARG A 408 -13.27 -1.55 25.49
CA ARG A 408 -13.93 -1.65 24.17
C ARG A 408 -13.72 -2.98 23.46
N TYR A 409 -12.65 -3.70 23.81
CA TYR A 409 -12.23 -4.90 23.09
C TYR A 409 -12.81 -6.17 23.71
N ASP A 410 -12.96 -7.24 22.94
CA ASP A 410 -13.42 -8.53 23.46
C ASP A 410 -12.26 -9.28 24.10
N LEU A 411 -11.10 -9.30 23.41
CA LEU A 411 -9.86 -9.93 23.85
C LEU A 411 -8.74 -8.90 23.98
N ARG A 412 -7.90 -9.03 25.01
CA ARG A 412 -6.76 -8.14 25.28
C ARG A 412 -5.48 -8.93 25.49
N PHE A 413 -4.43 -8.53 24.78
CA PHE A 413 -3.08 -9.04 24.91
C PHE A 413 -2.08 -7.89 25.09
N ALA A 414 -0.96 -8.17 25.73
CA ALA A 414 0.14 -7.21 25.85
C ALA A 414 1.51 -7.87 25.75
N ALA A 415 2.43 -7.21 25.04
CA ALA A 415 3.82 -7.63 24.89
C ALA A 415 4.68 -7.43 26.15
N GLY A 416 4.16 -6.73 27.17
CA GLY A 416 4.77 -6.61 28.49
C GLY A 416 4.05 -7.45 29.54
N PRO A 417 4.59 -8.59 30.01
CA PRO A 417 3.91 -9.44 31.00
C PRO A 417 3.67 -8.75 32.34
N VAL A 418 4.61 -7.92 32.79
CA VAL A 418 4.49 -7.14 34.05
C VAL A 418 3.32 -6.17 33.94
N TRP A 419 3.23 -5.44 32.82
CA TRP A 419 2.11 -4.57 32.54
C TRP A 419 0.78 -5.32 32.46
N ALA A 420 0.74 -6.45 31.76
CA ALA A 420 -0.48 -7.25 31.59
C ALA A 420 -1.08 -7.67 32.94
N ALA A 421 -0.23 -8.16 33.85
CA ALA A 421 -0.63 -8.57 35.20
C ALA A 421 -1.14 -7.38 36.03
N ARG A 422 -0.36 -6.29 36.09
CA ARG A 422 -0.71 -5.06 36.81
C ARG A 422 -2.01 -4.44 36.31
N THR A 423 -2.17 -4.35 34.99
CA THR A 423 -3.36 -3.79 34.35
C THR A 423 -4.58 -4.66 34.60
N THR A 424 -4.45 -5.99 34.55
CA THR A 424 -5.55 -6.91 34.88
C THR A 424 -6.00 -6.73 36.32
N GLU A 425 -5.07 -6.65 37.28
CA GLU A 425 -5.39 -6.41 38.69
C GLU A 425 -6.07 -5.05 38.92
N ALA A 426 -5.54 -3.99 38.30
CA ALA A 426 -6.04 -2.64 38.50
C ALA A 426 -7.40 -2.37 37.85
N THR A 427 -7.70 -3.00 36.71
CA THR A 427 -8.91 -2.73 35.92
C THR A 427 -9.98 -3.81 36.03
N GLY A 428 -9.62 -5.02 36.48
CA GLY A 428 -10.49 -6.20 36.40
C GLY A 428 -10.68 -6.73 34.98
N LEU A 429 -10.04 -6.13 33.96
CA LEU A 429 -10.12 -6.55 32.57
C LEU A 429 -8.99 -7.54 32.27
N ALA A 430 -9.34 -8.80 32.02
CA ALA A 430 -8.38 -9.84 31.70
C ALA A 430 -7.52 -9.44 30.48
N THR A 431 -6.22 -9.27 30.71
CA THR A 431 -5.21 -8.94 29.71
C THR A 431 -4.10 -9.98 29.74
N ALA A 432 -4.00 -10.80 28.69
CA ALA A 432 -3.07 -11.92 28.65
C ALA A 432 -1.68 -11.47 28.13
N PRO A 433 -0.57 -11.98 28.69
CA PRO A 433 0.75 -11.73 28.14
C PRO A 433 0.89 -12.42 26.78
N LEU A 434 1.36 -11.68 25.76
CA LEU A 434 1.72 -12.19 24.45
C LEU A 434 2.90 -11.38 23.92
N LEU A 435 4.11 -11.91 24.10
CA LEU A 435 5.35 -11.28 23.64
C LEU A 435 5.34 -11.05 22.13
N GLN A 436 6.11 -10.07 21.66
CA GLN A 436 6.45 -9.91 20.25
C GLN A 436 7.14 -11.17 19.67
N ALA A 437 7.50 -11.12 18.38
CA ALA A 437 7.87 -12.30 17.62
C ALA A 437 8.89 -11.99 16.51
N THR A 438 9.39 -13.04 15.88
CA THR A 438 10.29 -12.94 14.74
C THR A 438 9.82 -13.85 13.60
N ASP A 439 10.22 -13.55 12.38
CA ASP A 439 10.05 -14.43 11.22
C ASP A 439 11.32 -15.28 11.04
N PRO A 440 11.33 -16.55 11.47
CA PRO A 440 12.51 -17.41 11.33
C PRO A 440 12.84 -17.79 9.89
N ALA A 441 11.96 -17.51 8.91
CA ALA A 441 12.31 -17.67 7.49
C ALA A 441 13.23 -16.53 7.01
N ARG A 442 13.15 -15.35 7.66
CA ARG A 442 13.96 -14.16 7.35
C ARG A 442 15.12 -13.97 8.33
N PHE A 443 14.82 -14.00 9.62
CA PHE A 443 15.75 -13.81 10.72
C PHE A 443 16.20 -15.16 11.26
N HIS A 444 17.25 -15.69 10.64
CA HIS A 444 17.86 -16.93 11.05
C HIS A 444 19.39 -16.82 11.00
N PRO A 445 20.11 -17.70 11.70
CA PRO A 445 21.57 -17.74 11.65
C PRO A 445 22.06 -18.12 10.25
N GLY A 446 23.28 -17.71 9.94
CA GLY A 446 23.91 -17.94 8.65
C GLY A 446 25.29 -17.30 8.62
N ASP A 447 25.95 -17.37 7.47
CA ASP A 447 27.25 -16.75 7.31
C ASP A 447 27.14 -15.21 7.37
N PRO A 448 28.17 -14.51 7.90
CA PRO A 448 28.29 -13.07 7.79
C PRO A 448 28.25 -12.64 6.32
N ASP A 449 27.65 -11.48 6.07
CA ASP A 449 27.54 -10.92 4.73
C ASP A 449 28.81 -10.13 4.39
N PRO A 450 29.49 -10.43 3.27
CA PRO A 450 30.70 -9.71 2.84
C PRO A 450 30.52 -8.20 2.66
N GLN A 451 29.28 -7.71 2.54
CA GLN A 451 28.97 -6.28 2.48
C GLN A 451 29.22 -5.55 3.81
N TYR A 452 29.27 -6.28 4.93
CA TYR A 452 29.52 -5.74 6.27
C TYR A 452 30.80 -6.35 6.89
N PRO A 453 31.96 -6.17 6.24
CA PRO A 453 33.21 -6.77 6.72
C PRO A 453 33.58 -6.17 8.08
N ASP A 454 33.99 -7.03 9.01
CA ASP A 454 34.50 -6.63 10.33
C ASP A 454 33.56 -5.71 11.13
N LEU A 455 32.23 -5.82 10.92
CA LEU A 455 31.25 -5.03 11.65
C LEU A 455 31.25 -5.40 13.14
N ASP A 456 31.87 -4.57 13.98
CA ASP A 456 32.00 -4.83 15.40
C ASP A 456 30.68 -4.61 16.15
N THR A 457 30.24 -3.35 16.28
CA THR A 457 29.04 -3.00 17.04
C THR A 457 28.05 -2.25 16.15
N ALA A 458 26.81 -2.74 16.06
CA ALA A 458 25.79 -2.17 15.19
C ALA A 458 24.58 -1.69 15.98
N PHE A 459 24.04 -0.54 15.57
CA PHE A 459 22.75 -0.04 16.05
C PHE A 459 21.88 0.38 14.88
N VAL A 460 20.63 -0.07 14.86
CA VAL A 460 19.66 0.28 13.81
C VAL A 460 18.40 0.87 14.42
N GLY A 461 18.22 2.18 14.31
CA GLY A 461 17.04 2.88 14.81
C GLY A 461 17.17 4.40 14.68
N LYS A 462 16.04 5.08 14.49
CA LYS A 462 15.98 6.56 14.48
C LYS A 462 16.31 7.14 15.86
N THR A 463 16.73 8.40 15.89
CA THR A 463 16.99 9.14 17.15
C THR A 463 15.76 9.26 18.03
N ARG A 464 14.56 9.39 17.43
CA ARG A 464 13.32 9.76 18.11
C ARG A 464 13.37 11.18 18.70
N GLU A 465 14.10 12.09 18.05
CA GLU A 465 14.34 13.47 18.52
C GLU A 465 15.07 13.55 19.87
N VAL A 466 15.64 12.44 20.34
CA VAL A 466 16.44 12.35 21.56
C VAL A 466 17.77 11.67 21.26
N PHE A 467 18.81 12.01 22.00
CA PHE A 467 20.06 11.23 21.93
C PHE A 467 19.85 9.94 22.73
N ARG A 468 19.66 8.82 22.02
CA ARG A 468 19.39 7.52 22.63
C ARG A 468 20.52 7.10 23.59
N PRO A 469 20.20 6.74 24.86
CA PRO A 469 21.19 6.41 25.87
C PRO A 469 22.21 5.36 25.41
N VAL A 470 21.76 4.26 24.79
CA VAL A 470 22.69 3.20 24.35
C VAL A 470 23.70 3.63 23.31
N VAL A 471 23.33 4.56 22.41
CA VAL A 471 24.25 5.08 21.40
C VAL A 471 25.24 6.04 22.05
N ARG A 472 24.77 6.92 22.95
CA ARG A 472 25.65 7.81 23.72
C ARG A 472 26.65 7.00 24.54
N ASP A 473 26.16 6.02 25.29
CA ASP A 473 26.96 5.20 26.17
C ASP A 473 27.98 4.37 25.38
N ALA A 474 27.63 3.88 24.18
CA ALA A 474 28.56 3.18 23.30
C ALA A 474 29.67 4.10 22.76
N VAL A 475 29.34 5.35 22.40
CA VAL A 475 30.34 6.36 22.01
C VAL A 475 31.27 6.68 23.19
N GLU A 476 30.73 6.87 24.39
CA GLU A 476 31.52 7.11 25.61
C GLU A 476 32.35 5.87 26.03
N ALA A 477 31.85 4.67 25.75
CA ALA A 477 32.59 3.43 25.94
C ALA A 477 33.79 3.29 24.99
N GLY A 478 33.82 4.08 23.90
CA GLY A 478 34.82 3.98 22.84
C GLY A 478 34.59 2.79 21.92
N ALA A 479 33.32 2.41 21.69
CA ALA A 479 32.95 1.31 20.81
C ALA A 479 33.27 1.61 19.35
N ASP A 480 33.66 0.57 18.59
CA ASP A 480 33.67 0.64 17.12
C ASP A 480 32.22 0.48 16.61
N LEU A 481 31.52 1.62 16.61
CA LEU A 481 30.08 1.69 16.43
C LEU A 481 29.71 2.10 15.00
N ALA A 482 28.77 1.36 14.42
CA ALA A 482 28.06 1.72 13.21
C ALA A 482 26.56 1.92 13.50
N VAL A 483 26.05 3.09 13.13
CA VAL A 483 24.66 3.48 13.35
C VAL A 483 23.94 3.63 12.01
N TRP A 484 22.75 3.04 11.91
CA TRP A 484 21.79 3.31 10.84
C TRP A 484 20.47 3.86 11.40
N GLY A 485 19.97 4.94 10.81
CA GLY A 485 18.69 5.52 11.16
C GLY A 485 18.62 7.02 10.85
N GLU A 486 17.43 7.52 10.62
CA GLU A 486 17.20 8.95 10.41
C GLU A 486 17.44 9.77 11.69
N GLY A 487 18.00 10.97 11.52
CA GLY A 487 18.13 11.99 12.55
C GLY A 487 19.47 12.00 13.28
N TRP A 488 20.42 11.12 12.90
CA TRP A 488 21.75 11.03 13.51
C TRP A 488 22.79 11.97 12.85
N GLU A 489 22.44 12.62 11.75
CA GLU A 489 23.32 13.49 10.98
C GLU A 489 23.90 14.62 11.84
N GLY A 490 25.23 14.69 11.91
CA GLY A 490 25.94 15.70 12.69
C GLY A 490 25.89 15.51 14.21
N LEU A 491 25.25 14.45 14.71
CA LEU A 491 25.18 14.15 16.15
C LEU A 491 26.23 13.13 16.61
N LEU A 492 26.79 12.35 15.68
CA LEU A 492 27.73 11.28 15.97
C LEU A 492 29.14 11.62 15.43
N PRO A 493 30.21 11.03 16.01
CA PRO A 493 31.56 11.16 15.47
C PRO A 493 31.63 10.76 13.98
N ASP A 494 32.59 11.33 13.27
CA ASP A 494 32.79 11.06 11.84
C ASP A 494 32.94 9.57 11.57
N GLY A 495 32.16 9.06 10.61
CA GLY A 495 32.17 7.66 10.20
C GLY A 495 31.29 6.72 11.05
N VAL A 496 30.73 7.15 12.17
CA VAL A 496 29.81 6.31 12.97
C VAL A 496 28.45 6.16 12.28
N HIS A 497 27.88 7.25 11.76
CA HIS A 497 26.62 7.20 11.02
C HIS A 497 26.86 6.62 9.61
N ARG A 498 26.26 5.45 9.32
CA ARG A 498 26.45 4.69 8.07
C ARG A 498 25.30 4.79 7.08
N GLY A 499 24.16 5.35 7.48
CA GLY A 499 23.03 5.60 6.58
C GLY A 499 21.71 5.76 7.32
N VAL A 500 20.72 6.36 6.65
CA VAL A 500 19.44 6.73 7.27
C VAL A 500 18.45 5.57 7.42
N PHE A 501 18.68 4.47 6.70
CA PHE A 501 17.75 3.35 6.62
C PHE A 501 18.47 2.06 6.23
N VAL A 502 17.96 0.92 6.71
CA VAL A 502 18.36 -0.42 6.26
C VAL A 502 17.09 -1.13 5.80
N PRO A 503 17.01 -1.57 4.52
CA PRO A 503 15.87 -2.37 4.04
C PRO A 503 15.64 -3.61 4.92
N ASN A 504 14.38 -3.94 5.20
CA ASN A 504 14.04 -5.01 6.14
C ASN A 504 14.58 -6.39 5.70
N ASP A 505 14.65 -6.65 4.39
CA ASP A 505 15.25 -7.85 3.80
C ASP A 505 16.78 -7.91 3.97
N ARG A 506 17.43 -6.77 4.25
CA ARG A 506 18.88 -6.68 4.52
C ARG A 506 19.22 -6.67 6.01
N LEU A 507 18.27 -6.42 6.90
CA LEU A 507 18.49 -6.45 8.35
C LEU A 507 19.07 -7.79 8.86
N PRO A 508 18.61 -8.98 8.42
CA PRO A 508 19.18 -10.24 8.89
C PRO A 508 20.67 -10.36 8.59
N ALA A 509 21.09 -9.93 7.39
CA ALA A 509 22.50 -9.95 6.97
C ALA A 509 23.36 -9.03 7.85
N LEU A 510 22.87 -7.83 8.16
CA LEU A 510 23.51 -6.91 9.08
C LEU A 510 23.64 -7.52 10.48
N TYR A 511 22.57 -8.10 11.02
CA TYR A 511 22.58 -8.72 12.36
C TYR A 511 23.52 -9.93 12.45
N ARG A 512 23.59 -10.77 11.41
CA ARG A 512 24.55 -11.90 11.37
C ARG A 512 26.00 -11.46 11.30
N SER A 513 26.25 -10.28 10.73
CA SER A 513 27.60 -9.76 10.50
C SER A 513 28.13 -8.98 11.70
N ALA A 514 27.25 -8.36 12.47
CA ALA A 514 27.62 -7.62 13.68
C ALA A 514 28.10 -8.55 14.79
N ARG A 515 29.26 -8.26 15.40
CA ARG A 515 29.71 -8.97 16.61
C ARG A 515 28.79 -8.70 17.80
N VAL A 516 28.32 -7.46 17.93
CA VAL A 516 27.30 -7.05 18.91
C VAL A 516 26.26 -6.15 18.26
N VAL A 517 24.98 -6.40 18.53
CA VAL A 517 23.87 -5.51 18.17
C VAL A 517 23.42 -4.76 19.42
N LEU A 518 23.30 -3.45 19.32
CA LEU A 518 22.78 -2.61 20.40
C LEU A 518 21.27 -2.42 20.24
N ASN A 519 20.58 -2.36 21.38
CA ASN A 519 19.17 -2.05 21.49
C ASN A 519 18.90 -1.12 22.68
N ASP A 520 17.82 -0.35 22.58
CA ASP A 520 17.18 0.29 23.73
C ASP A 520 15.68 0.43 23.49
N HIS A 521 14.94 0.65 24.57
CA HIS A 521 13.50 0.79 24.55
C HIS A 521 13.10 2.26 24.69
N TRP A 522 11.80 2.53 24.68
CA TRP A 522 11.27 3.74 25.28
C TRP A 522 11.17 3.53 26.80
N ASP A 523 11.23 4.60 27.58
CA ASP A 523 11.25 4.51 29.06
C ASP A 523 10.03 3.77 29.61
N ASP A 524 8.85 4.00 29.04
CA ASP A 524 7.61 3.33 29.41
C ASP A 524 7.65 1.83 29.09
N MET A 525 8.18 1.48 27.92
CA MET A 525 8.40 0.09 27.50
C MET A 525 9.39 -0.64 28.41
N ALA A 526 10.56 -0.04 28.69
CA ALA A 526 11.59 -0.62 29.55
C ALA A 526 11.04 -0.88 30.96
N ARG A 527 10.40 0.13 31.56
CA ARG A 527 9.81 0.07 32.90
C ARG A 527 8.77 -1.04 33.04
N ASP A 528 7.96 -1.24 32.01
CA ASP A 528 6.79 -2.11 32.06
C ASP A 528 7.00 -3.49 31.38
N GLY A 529 8.24 -3.80 31.00
CA GLY A 529 8.64 -5.12 30.50
C GLY A 529 8.28 -5.39 29.03
N PHE A 530 8.09 -4.35 28.21
CA PHE A 530 7.83 -4.49 26.77
C PHE A 530 9.14 -4.66 26.00
N LEU A 531 9.39 -5.88 25.55
CA LEU A 531 10.57 -6.23 24.76
C LEU A 531 10.37 -5.81 23.30
N SER A 532 11.29 -5.01 22.77
CA SER A 532 11.22 -4.54 21.38
C SER A 532 11.43 -5.68 20.38
N ASN A 533 10.83 -5.58 19.19
CA ASN A 533 10.98 -6.60 18.14
C ASN A 533 12.45 -6.88 17.77
N ARG A 534 13.29 -5.84 17.83
CA ARG A 534 14.72 -5.93 17.49
C ARG A 534 15.43 -7.01 18.30
N LEU A 535 15.04 -7.21 19.57
CA LEU A 535 15.62 -8.27 20.40
C LEU A 535 15.35 -9.65 19.79
N PHE A 536 14.13 -9.90 19.33
CA PHE A 536 13.74 -11.18 18.73
C PHE A 536 14.44 -11.40 17.39
N ASP A 537 14.42 -10.39 16.51
CA ASP A 537 15.00 -10.48 15.16
C ASP A 537 16.53 -10.65 15.18
N ALA A 538 17.24 -9.85 15.98
CA ALA A 538 18.69 -9.94 16.07
C ALA A 538 19.13 -11.24 16.75
N ALA A 539 18.47 -11.64 17.85
CA ALA A 539 18.81 -12.87 18.55
C ALA A 539 18.50 -14.13 17.73
N ALA A 540 17.39 -14.15 16.98
CA ALA A 540 17.07 -15.24 16.05
C ALA A 540 18.05 -15.31 14.88
N SER A 541 18.60 -14.16 14.45
CA SER A 541 19.71 -14.11 13.49
C SER A 541 21.04 -14.62 14.07
N GLY A 542 21.10 -14.96 15.36
CA GLY A 542 22.29 -15.49 16.04
C GLY A 542 23.22 -14.40 16.62
N ALA A 543 22.81 -13.14 16.58
CA ALA A 543 23.58 -12.03 17.13
C ALA A 543 23.59 -12.06 18.67
N LEU A 544 24.67 -11.55 19.26
CA LEU A 544 24.66 -11.11 20.66
C LEU A 544 24.06 -9.70 20.70
N VAL A 545 23.03 -9.52 21.52
CA VAL A 545 22.37 -8.22 21.71
C VAL A 545 22.71 -7.67 23.10
N VAL A 546 23.08 -6.40 23.17
CA VAL A 546 23.24 -5.67 24.44
C VAL A 546 22.19 -4.56 24.50
N THR A 547 21.46 -4.49 25.61
CA THR A 547 20.30 -3.61 25.76
C THR A 547 20.23 -2.93 27.13
N ASP A 548 19.46 -1.85 27.23
CA ASP A 548 19.02 -1.27 28.50
C ASP A 548 18.27 -2.29 29.39
N PRO A 549 18.21 -2.08 30.73
CA PRO A 549 17.52 -2.99 31.63
C PRO A 549 16.01 -3.04 31.35
N VAL A 550 15.47 -4.24 31.16
CA VAL A 550 14.04 -4.48 30.96
C VAL A 550 13.63 -5.79 31.64
N PRO A 551 12.53 -5.80 32.44
CA PRO A 551 12.10 -7.00 33.15
C PRO A 551 11.83 -8.19 32.22
N GLY A 552 12.32 -9.37 32.60
CA GLY A 552 12.01 -10.64 31.95
C GLY A 552 12.93 -11.03 30.79
N VAL A 553 13.91 -10.21 30.41
CA VAL A 553 14.78 -10.49 29.24
C VAL A 553 15.76 -11.65 29.45
N ASP A 554 16.31 -11.82 30.65
CA ASP A 554 17.42 -12.76 30.93
C ASP A 554 17.03 -14.23 30.66
N GLU A 555 15.78 -14.60 30.88
CA GLU A 555 15.30 -15.98 30.76
C GLU A 555 14.82 -16.33 29.35
N LEU A 556 14.52 -15.33 28.51
CA LEU A 556 13.83 -15.56 27.23
C LEU A 556 14.77 -15.89 26.08
N PHE A 557 15.99 -15.36 26.09
CA PHE A 557 16.88 -15.40 24.93
C PHE A 557 18.08 -16.33 25.10
N HIS A 558 18.06 -17.24 26.07
CA HIS A 558 19.12 -18.25 26.28
C HIS A 558 20.54 -17.65 26.31
N GLY A 559 20.68 -16.45 26.90
CA GLY A 559 21.94 -15.70 26.98
C GLY A 559 22.35 -14.93 25.71
N ALA A 560 21.51 -14.89 24.67
CA ALA A 560 21.74 -14.09 23.45
C ALA A 560 21.51 -12.59 23.66
N VAL A 561 20.77 -12.21 24.70
CA VAL A 561 20.50 -10.81 25.05
C VAL A 561 21.05 -10.56 26.45
N ARG A 562 21.79 -9.47 26.62
CA ARG A 562 22.38 -9.05 27.90
C ARG A 562 22.01 -7.61 28.21
N THR A 563 21.73 -7.31 29.46
CA THR A 563 21.48 -5.93 29.90
C THR A 563 22.74 -5.26 30.40
N TYR A 564 22.79 -3.93 30.36
CA TYR A 564 23.81 -3.12 31.02
C TYR A 564 23.16 -1.96 31.80
N ALA A 565 23.76 -1.54 32.90
CA ALA A 565 23.29 -0.42 33.73
C ALA A 565 24.26 0.76 33.81
N SER A 566 25.47 0.63 33.23
CA SER A 566 26.47 1.71 33.18
C SER A 566 27.38 1.61 31.96
N VAL A 567 28.02 2.72 31.60
CA VAL A 567 29.01 2.78 30.51
C VAL A 567 30.14 1.76 30.70
N ASP A 568 30.58 1.53 31.95
CA ASP A 568 31.61 0.54 32.26
C ASP A 568 31.15 -0.90 32.01
N GLU A 569 29.90 -1.23 32.37
CA GLU A 569 29.30 -2.53 32.06
C GLU A 569 29.10 -2.72 30.57
N LEU A 570 28.66 -1.68 29.85
CA LEU A 570 28.56 -1.73 28.39
C LEU A 570 29.93 -1.98 27.77
N ARG A 571 30.96 -1.23 28.20
CA ARG A 571 32.33 -1.41 27.71
C ARG A 571 32.83 -2.82 27.95
N GLU A 572 32.55 -3.41 29.11
CA GLU A 572 32.93 -4.79 29.40
C GLU A 572 32.15 -5.80 28.55
N ALA A 573 30.84 -5.63 28.39
CA ALA A 573 30.01 -6.48 27.53
C ALA A 573 30.50 -6.45 26.07
N LEU A 574 30.85 -5.26 25.57
CA LEU A 574 31.42 -5.08 24.23
C LEU A 574 32.79 -5.72 24.12
N ARG A 575 33.68 -5.60 25.12
CA ARG A 575 35.00 -6.26 25.09
C ARG A 575 34.90 -7.78 25.15
N ALA A 576 34.07 -8.31 26.04
CA ALA A 576 33.88 -9.74 26.21
C ALA A 576 33.22 -10.38 24.97
N GLY A 577 32.26 -9.68 24.36
CA GLY A 577 31.49 -10.18 23.23
C GLY A 577 30.79 -11.50 23.54
N ASP A 578 30.62 -12.32 22.51
CA ASP A 578 30.09 -13.68 22.66
C ASP A 578 31.21 -14.73 22.63
N ALA A 579 31.45 -15.38 23.76
CA ALA A 579 32.45 -16.43 23.89
C ALA A 579 31.99 -17.78 23.29
N THR A 580 30.73 -17.89 22.88
CA THR A 580 30.19 -19.12 22.28
C THR A 580 30.69 -19.33 20.86
N THR A 581 30.80 -20.59 20.45
CA THR A 581 31.18 -20.99 19.10
C THR A 581 30.11 -20.58 18.07
N ALA A 582 30.48 -20.49 16.80
CA ALA A 582 29.52 -20.20 15.72
C ALA A 582 28.37 -21.23 15.67
N ALA A 583 28.66 -22.50 15.96
CA ALA A 583 27.65 -23.56 16.01
C ALA A 583 26.67 -23.38 17.19
N GLU A 584 27.16 -22.97 18.36
CA GLU A 584 26.30 -22.68 19.52
C GLU A 584 25.43 -21.45 19.28
N ARG A 585 25.97 -20.38 18.69
CA ARG A 585 25.19 -19.19 18.29
C ARG A 585 24.10 -19.56 17.29
N ALA A 586 24.42 -20.39 16.29
CA ALA A 586 23.46 -20.87 15.31
C ALA A 586 22.36 -21.72 15.95
N ALA A 587 22.71 -22.68 16.82
CA ALA A 587 21.73 -23.49 17.53
C ALA A 587 20.82 -22.63 18.42
N ARG A 588 21.38 -21.64 19.12
CA ARG A 588 20.65 -20.70 19.97
C ARG A 588 19.69 -19.82 19.16
N GLY A 589 20.16 -19.22 18.07
CA GLY A 589 19.33 -18.38 17.20
C GLY A 589 18.18 -19.17 16.57
N ALA A 590 18.45 -20.38 16.06
CA ALA A 590 17.41 -21.26 15.53
C ALA A 590 16.35 -21.64 16.59
N ARG A 591 16.78 -21.90 17.82
CA ARG A 591 15.87 -22.15 18.95
C ARG A 591 14.98 -20.94 19.26
N ILE A 592 15.57 -19.76 19.36
CA ILE A 592 14.83 -18.50 19.60
C ILE A 592 13.82 -18.26 18.47
N GLY A 593 14.24 -18.43 17.22
CA GLY A 593 13.37 -18.31 16.05
C GLY A 593 12.18 -19.26 16.11
N ALA A 594 12.38 -20.51 16.56
CA ALA A 594 11.30 -21.49 16.71
C ALA A 594 10.34 -21.17 17.88
N GLU A 595 10.87 -20.78 19.04
CA GLU A 595 10.09 -20.47 20.25
C GLU A 595 9.29 -19.16 20.13
N HIS A 596 9.84 -18.18 19.40
CA HIS A 596 9.28 -16.84 19.26
C HIS A 596 8.79 -16.52 17.84
N ALA A 597 8.49 -17.53 17.03
CA ALA A 597 7.95 -17.34 15.69
C ALA A 597 6.57 -16.66 15.68
N PHE A 598 6.27 -15.85 14.68
CA PHE A 598 4.93 -15.28 14.47
C PHE A 598 3.83 -16.36 14.39
N VAL A 599 4.12 -17.54 13.81
CA VAL A 599 3.15 -18.66 13.77
C VAL A 599 2.74 -19.14 15.16
N ALA A 600 3.61 -19.03 16.17
CA ALA A 600 3.25 -19.34 17.55
C ALA A 600 2.26 -18.32 18.11
N ARG A 601 2.45 -17.03 17.83
CA ARG A 601 1.54 -15.95 18.25
C ARG A 601 0.19 -16.03 17.52
N ALA A 602 0.22 -16.28 16.22
CA ALA A 602 -0.96 -16.47 15.39
C ALA A 602 -1.84 -17.63 15.91
N ARG A 603 -1.24 -18.75 16.35
CA ARG A 603 -1.99 -19.86 16.98
C ARG A 603 -2.68 -19.43 18.27
N VAL A 604 -1.97 -18.72 19.16
CA VAL A 604 -2.56 -18.23 20.42
C VAL A 604 -3.74 -17.30 20.15
N LEU A 605 -3.59 -16.36 19.22
CA LEU A 605 -4.64 -15.42 18.82
C LEU A 605 -5.85 -16.16 18.21
N LEU A 606 -5.61 -17.06 17.26
CA LEU A 606 -6.66 -17.83 16.59
C LEU A 606 -7.43 -18.71 17.59
N ASP A 607 -6.75 -19.39 18.49
CA ASP A 607 -7.38 -20.22 19.51
C ASP A 607 -8.20 -19.39 20.51
N ALA A 608 -7.72 -18.20 20.87
CA ALA A 608 -8.47 -17.29 21.74
C ALA A 608 -9.74 -16.77 21.06
N VAL A 609 -9.65 -16.36 19.80
CA VAL A 609 -10.83 -15.91 19.03
C VAL A 609 -11.84 -17.03 18.83
N ARG A 610 -11.39 -18.25 18.51
CA ARG A 610 -12.29 -19.41 18.40
C ARG A 610 -13.03 -19.70 19.70
N ARG A 611 -12.38 -19.55 20.86
CA ARG A 611 -13.05 -19.69 22.16
C ARG A 611 -14.06 -18.58 22.41
N GLU A 612 -13.72 -17.34 22.07
CA GLU A 612 -14.62 -16.19 22.27
C GLU A 612 -15.87 -16.29 21.39
N ARG A 613 -15.74 -16.71 20.13
CA ARG A 613 -16.87 -16.85 19.18
C ARG A 613 -17.85 -17.97 19.52
N VAL A 614 -17.47 -18.91 20.39
CA VAL A 614 -18.34 -20.00 20.87
C VAL A 614 -19.17 -19.56 22.09
N ARG A 615 -18.78 -18.48 22.76
CA ARG A 615 -19.43 -17.94 23.95
C ARG A 615 -20.64 -17.09 23.57
#